data_AF-A0A7S3XKJ7-F1
#
_entry.id   AF-A0A7S3XKJ7-F1
#
_cell.length_a   1.000
_cell.length_b   1.000
_cell.length_c   1.000
_cell.angle_alpha   90.00
_cell.angle_beta   90.00
_cell.angle_gamma   90.00
#
_symmetry.space_group_name_H-M   'P 1'
#
loop_
_entity.id
_entity.type
_entity.pdbx_description
1 polymer ?
#
loop_
_entity_poly.entity_id
_entity_poly.type
_entity_poly.pdbx_seq_one_letter_code
_entity_poly.pdbx_strand_id
1 'polypeptide(L)'
;MLTMNGIPDLKKKTPGFHQGVTVGYCGCFTTFSSWIYAIVKSSTPDIGAVEFFTGMSMPFIAWLFGNDIGATYVDLTKDSKSRISDKGWYIIDQALVVFPYVFTALLFPLIATQDVFPPASVYASLLSPLGAIPRWISSTYLNSLWPQFPLGTFVANVLAVAFDGILMGAAPGNTFAGYCITGIGGSWSTVSSFVNDTFNLYRKHWEGEYSVAKNKFWVYWYLTVSVGISLAIAAIVHACTK
;
A
#
# COMPACT_ATOMS: atom_id res chain seq x y z
N MET A 1 -19.52 -31.53 -0.68
CA MET A 1 -20.39 -30.35 -0.55
C MET A 1 -20.34 -29.61 -1.88
N LEU A 2 -21.46 -29.51 -2.57
CA LEU A 2 -21.59 -29.06 -3.97
C LEU A 2 -21.12 -27.62 -4.17
N THR A 3 -20.12 -27.38 -5.03
CA THR A 3 -19.86 -26.03 -5.57
C THR A 3 -20.27 -26.01 -7.03
N MET A 4 -21.27 -25.17 -7.29
CA MET A 4 -22.01 -24.99 -8.53
C MET A 4 -21.11 -24.62 -9.73
N ASN A 5 -21.45 -25.17 -10.89
CA ASN A 5 -21.25 -24.64 -12.24
C ASN A 5 -19.94 -23.90 -12.53
N GLY A 6 -18.93 -24.62 -13.03
CA GLY A 6 -18.17 -24.35 -14.27
C GLY A 6 -17.66 -22.94 -14.63
N ILE A 7 -17.78 -21.94 -13.77
CA ILE A 7 -17.31 -20.58 -13.96
C ILE A 7 -16.05 -20.44 -13.12
N PRO A 8 -14.87 -20.30 -13.74
CA PRO A 8 -13.65 -20.08 -13.00
C PRO A 8 -13.73 -18.73 -12.29
N ASP A 9 -13.64 -18.75 -10.97
CA ASP A 9 -13.47 -17.56 -10.12
C ASP A 9 -12.32 -16.71 -10.70
N LEU A 10 -12.63 -15.59 -11.36
CA LEU A 10 -11.64 -14.78 -12.09
C LEU A 10 -10.60 -14.14 -11.16
N LYS A 11 -10.92 -14.01 -9.85
CA LYS A 11 -9.93 -13.68 -8.82
C LYS A 11 -8.77 -14.70 -8.78
N LYS A 12 -9.02 -15.96 -9.15
CA LYS A 12 -8.00 -17.00 -9.31
C LYS A 12 -7.28 -16.94 -10.66
N LYS A 13 -7.87 -16.29 -11.67
CA LYS A 13 -7.32 -16.23 -13.03
C LYS A 13 -6.37 -15.05 -13.25
N THR A 14 -6.67 -13.90 -12.65
CA THR A 14 -5.80 -12.71 -12.70
C THR A 14 -5.50 -12.18 -11.28
N PRO A 15 -4.89 -13.02 -10.42
CA PRO A 15 -4.66 -12.67 -9.02
C PRO A 15 -3.75 -11.44 -8.87
N GLY A 16 -2.74 -11.29 -9.72
CA GLY A 16 -1.82 -10.16 -9.67
C GLY A 16 -2.50 -8.84 -10.03
N PHE A 17 -3.24 -8.81 -11.13
CA PHE A 17 -3.99 -7.63 -11.55
C PHE A 17 -5.06 -7.24 -10.52
N HIS A 18 -5.85 -8.20 -10.04
CA HIS A 18 -6.87 -7.94 -9.03
C HIS A 18 -6.26 -7.34 -7.75
N GLN A 19 -5.14 -7.89 -7.28
CA GLN A 19 -4.43 -7.35 -6.12
C GLN A 19 -3.89 -5.94 -6.37
N GLY A 20 -3.37 -5.67 -7.57
CA GLY A 20 -2.90 -4.34 -7.97
C GLY A 20 -4.01 -3.29 -7.96
N VAL A 21 -5.21 -3.59 -8.44
CA VAL A 21 -6.34 -2.64 -8.47
C VAL A 21 -6.95 -2.45 -7.08
N THR A 22 -7.13 -3.53 -6.32
CA THR A 22 -7.83 -3.47 -5.01
C THR A 22 -6.97 -2.90 -3.89
N VAL A 23 -5.65 -3.15 -3.91
CA VAL A 23 -4.73 -2.72 -2.85
C VAL A 23 -3.66 -1.77 -3.38
N GLY A 24 -3.17 -1.95 -4.60
CA GLY A 24 -2.16 -1.06 -5.18
C GLY A 24 -2.67 0.34 -5.52
N TYR A 25 -3.92 0.48 -5.97
CA TYR A 25 -4.49 1.76 -6.43
C TYR A 25 -4.43 2.87 -5.38
N CYS A 26 -4.85 2.59 -4.14
CA CYS A 26 -4.77 3.55 -3.03
C CYS A 26 -3.32 3.97 -2.71
N GLY A 27 -2.35 3.07 -2.89
CA GLY A 27 -0.93 3.37 -2.71
C GLY A 27 -0.38 4.37 -3.73
N CYS A 28 -1.05 4.58 -4.86
CA CYS A 28 -0.67 5.60 -5.84
C CYS A 28 -1.08 7.03 -5.41
N PHE A 29 -2.09 7.16 -4.55
CA PHE A 29 -2.63 8.44 -4.09
C PHE A 29 -2.25 8.77 -2.65
N THR A 30 -1.72 7.80 -1.90
CA THR A 30 -1.45 7.93 -0.46
C THR A 30 -0.19 7.16 -0.08
N THR A 31 0.66 7.76 0.76
CA THR A 31 1.85 7.11 1.32
C THR A 31 1.79 7.18 2.85
N PHE A 32 2.15 6.08 3.53
CA PHE A 32 2.04 6.02 4.99
C PHE A 32 3.17 6.81 5.64
N SER A 33 4.40 6.66 5.16
CA SER A 33 5.56 7.33 5.75
C SER A 33 5.50 8.87 5.61
N SER A 34 5.17 9.40 4.43
CA SER A 34 5.05 10.85 4.25
C SER A 34 3.89 11.44 5.09
N TRP A 35 2.79 10.69 5.24
CA TRP A 35 1.69 11.09 6.11
C TRP A 35 2.12 11.22 7.58
N ILE A 36 2.87 10.24 8.11
CA ILE A 36 3.43 10.30 9.47
C ILE A 36 4.35 11.52 9.64
N TYR A 37 5.21 11.80 8.66
CA TYR A 37 6.06 13.00 8.72
C TYR A 37 5.29 14.31 8.60
N ALA A 38 4.20 14.37 7.84
CA ALA A 38 3.35 15.55 7.77
C ALA A 38 2.75 15.90 9.15
N ILE A 39 2.34 14.89 9.91
CA ILE A 39 1.86 15.07 11.29
C ILE A 39 3.00 15.57 12.20
N VAL A 40 4.15 14.89 12.19
CA VAL A 40 5.28 15.22 13.08
C VAL A 40 5.88 16.60 12.79
N LYS A 41 5.93 17.01 11.52
CA LYS A 41 6.46 18.32 11.09
C LYS A 41 5.42 19.44 11.07
N SER A 42 4.18 19.16 11.47
CA SER A 42 3.14 20.19 11.55
C SER A 42 3.58 21.34 12.47
N SER A 43 3.27 22.58 12.07
CA SER A 43 3.71 23.78 12.79
C SER A 43 3.04 23.92 14.15
N THR A 44 1.83 23.36 14.30
CA THR A 44 1.05 23.41 15.53
C THR A 44 0.27 22.11 15.74
N PRO A 45 -0.05 21.73 16.99
CA PRO A 45 -0.77 20.49 17.28
C PRO A 45 -2.14 20.37 16.61
N ASP A 46 -2.84 21.50 16.39
CA ASP A 46 -4.13 21.55 15.70
C ASP A 46 -4.00 21.20 14.21
N ILE A 47 -2.98 21.70 13.52
CA ILE A 47 -2.71 21.34 12.12
C ILE A 47 -2.33 19.86 12.05
N GLY A 48 -1.49 19.38 12.97
CA GLY A 48 -1.14 17.96 13.06
C GLY A 48 -2.36 17.07 13.29
N ALA A 49 -3.33 17.51 14.10
CA ALA A 49 -4.59 16.80 14.30
C ALA A 49 -5.44 16.77 13.03
N VAL A 50 -5.52 17.88 12.29
CA VAL A 50 -6.22 17.92 10.99
C VAL A 50 -5.57 16.93 10.02
N GLU A 51 -4.25 16.97 9.84
CA GLU A 51 -3.50 16.03 8.99
C GLU A 51 -3.69 14.57 9.40
N PHE A 52 -3.81 14.32 10.71
CA PHE A 52 -4.11 12.99 11.22
C PHE A 52 -5.51 12.52 10.79
N PHE A 53 -6.56 13.34 11.01
CA PHE A 53 -7.93 12.93 10.72
C PHE A 53 -8.26 12.92 9.22
N THR A 54 -7.79 13.90 8.46
CA THR A 54 -7.98 13.96 6.99
C THR A 54 -7.10 12.94 6.28
N GLY A 55 -5.87 12.75 6.75
CA GLY A 55 -4.95 11.74 6.22
C GLY A 55 -5.40 10.31 6.50
N MET A 56 -6.21 10.07 7.54
CA MET A 56 -6.89 8.78 7.72
C MET A 56 -8.03 8.55 6.71
N SER A 57 -8.84 9.57 6.40
CA SER A 57 -10.06 9.37 5.60
C SER A 57 -9.80 9.12 4.11
N MET A 58 -8.83 9.82 3.51
CA MET A 58 -8.50 9.71 2.08
C MET A 58 -8.06 8.29 1.64
N PRO A 59 -7.20 7.59 2.39
CA PRO A 59 -6.86 6.19 2.11
C PRO A 59 -8.04 5.23 2.19
N PHE A 60 -8.99 5.43 3.13
CA PHE A 60 -10.20 4.61 3.19
C PHE A 60 -11.05 4.78 1.93
N ILE A 61 -11.24 6.02 1.46
CA ILE A 61 -11.99 6.31 0.24
C ILE A 61 -11.30 5.72 -0.99
N ALA A 62 -9.99 5.91 -1.12
CA ALA A 62 -9.22 5.36 -2.23
C ALA A 62 -9.19 3.82 -2.25
N TRP A 63 -9.11 3.19 -1.07
CA TRP A 63 -9.19 1.73 -0.94
C TRP A 63 -10.59 1.21 -1.30
N LEU A 64 -11.66 1.87 -0.83
CA LEU A 64 -13.04 1.52 -1.19
C LEU A 64 -13.24 1.57 -2.71
N PHE A 65 -12.82 2.66 -3.35
CA PHE A 65 -12.93 2.82 -4.80
C PHE A 65 -12.15 1.75 -5.58
N GLY A 66 -10.92 1.42 -5.15
CA GLY A 66 -10.15 0.33 -5.75
C GLY A 66 -10.84 -1.04 -5.62
N ASN A 67 -11.46 -1.30 -4.46
CA ASN A 67 -12.26 -2.52 -4.25
C ASN A 67 -13.52 -2.57 -5.12
N ASP A 68 -14.24 -1.46 -5.27
CA ASP A 68 -15.45 -1.38 -6.09
C ASP A 68 -15.14 -1.59 -7.58
N ILE A 69 -14.01 -1.04 -8.07
CA ILE A 69 -13.52 -1.33 -9.42
C ILE A 69 -13.18 -2.81 -9.57
N GLY A 70 -12.46 -3.38 -8.60
CA GLY A 70 -12.11 -4.81 -8.61
C GLY A 70 -13.35 -5.72 -8.63
N ALA A 71 -14.37 -5.39 -7.84
CA ALA A 71 -15.64 -6.11 -7.80
C ALA A 71 -16.39 -6.00 -9.14
N THR A 72 -16.48 -4.78 -9.67
CA THR A 72 -17.11 -4.52 -10.98
C THR A 72 -16.41 -5.30 -12.10
N TYR A 73 -15.07 -5.38 -12.07
CA TYR A 73 -14.30 -6.17 -13.03
C TYR A 73 -14.65 -7.66 -12.96
N VAL A 74 -14.74 -8.23 -11.76
CA VAL A 74 -15.16 -9.64 -11.57
C VAL A 74 -16.59 -9.83 -12.07
N ASP A 75 -17.51 -8.91 -11.77
CA ASP A 75 -18.90 -8.99 -12.20
C ASP A 75 -19.09 -8.90 -13.72
N LEU A 76 -18.33 -8.04 -14.39
CA LEU A 76 -18.36 -7.91 -15.85
C LEU A 76 -17.78 -9.14 -16.56
N THR A 77 -16.97 -9.93 -15.87
CA THR A 77 -16.24 -11.06 -16.45
C THR A 77 -16.77 -12.43 -16.04
N LYS A 78 -17.62 -12.52 -15.00
CA LYS A 78 -18.12 -13.79 -14.43
C LYS A 78 -18.86 -14.69 -15.42
N ASP A 79 -19.68 -14.13 -16.30
CA ASP A 79 -20.51 -14.92 -17.23
C ASP A 79 -19.81 -15.17 -18.59
N SER A 80 -18.57 -14.70 -18.73
CA SER A 80 -17.78 -14.89 -19.94
C SER A 80 -17.38 -16.37 -20.06
N LYS A 81 -18.01 -17.11 -20.97
CA LYS A 81 -17.53 -18.44 -21.38
C LYS A 81 -16.09 -18.29 -21.86
N SER A 82 -15.16 -18.81 -21.06
CA SER A 82 -13.72 -18.69 -21.27
C SER A 82 -13.30 -19.30 -22.61
N ARG A 83 -13.28 -18.51 -23.69
CA ARG A 83 -12.61 -18.86 -24.95
C ARG A 83 -11.09 -18.92 -24.78
N ILE A 84 -10.58 -18.33 -23.71
CA ILE A 84 -9.17 -18.19 -23.38
C ILE A 84 -8.76 -19.37 -22.50
N SER A 85 -7.66 -20.03 -22.85
CA SER A 85 -7.08 -21.12 -22.05
C SER A 85 -6.50 -20.60 -20.74
N ASP A 86 -6.27 -21.47 -19.75
CA ASP A 86 -5.66 -21.07 -18.47
C ASP A 86 -4.26 -20.48 -18.65
N LYS A 87 -3.48 -20.99 -19.62
CA LYS A 87 -2.21 -20.37 -20.04
C LYS A 87 -2.40 -18.95 -20.58
N GLY A 88 -3.49 -18.71 -21.33
CA GLY A 88 -3.83 -17.38 -21.83
C GLY A 88 -4.13 -16.40 -20.69
N TRP A 89 -4.88 -16.84 -19.67
CA TRP A 89 -5.16 -16.02 -18.48
C TRP A 89 -3.90 -15.70 -17.68
N TYR A 90 -2.99 -16.67 -17.50
CA TYR A 90 -1.70 -16.42 -16.88
C TYR A 90 -0.88 -15.37 -17.64
N ILE A 91 -0.80 -15.47 -18.98
CA ILE A 91 -0.10 -14.48 -19.81
C ILE A 91 -0.76 -13.10 -19.68
N ILE A 92 -2.09 -13.03 -19.66
CA ILE A 92 -2.81 -11.77 -19.47
C ILE A 92 -2.51 -11.17 -18.09
N ASP A 93 -2.53 -11.96 -17.02
CA ASP A 93 -2.20 -11.47 -15.67
C ASP A 93 -0.77 -10.93 -15.61
N GLN A 94 0.19 -11.68 -16.14
CA GLN A 94 1.58 -11.25 -16.20
C GLN A 94 1.75 -9.99 -17.07
N ALA A 95 1.07 -9.93 -18.22
CA ALA A 95 1.09 -8.74 -19.06
C ALA A 95 0.51 -7.53 -18.32
N LEU A 96 -0.62 -7.67 -17.62
CA LEU A 96 -1.24 -6.57 -16.87
C LEU A 96 -0.38 -6.11 -15.67
N VAL A 97 0.40 -7.01 -15.07
CA VAL A 97 1.33 -6.68 -13.98
C VAL A 97 2.61 -6.04 -14.51
N VAL A 98 3.20 -6.58 -15.59
CA VAL A 98 4.50 -6.15 -16.13
C VAL A 98 4.37 -4.93 -17.04
N PHE A 99 3.25 -4.79 -17.76
CA PHE A 99 3.01 -3.70 -18.69
C PHE A 99 3.18 -2.32 -18.05
N PRO A 100 2.63 -2.00 -16.87
CA PRO A 100 2.87 -0.70 -16.24
C PRO A 100 4.34 -0.42 -16.00
N TYR A 101 5.14 -1.40 -15.56
CA TYR A 101 6.59 -1.20 -15.33
C TYR A 101 7.34 -0.97 -16.63
N VAL A 102 7.06 -1.78 -17.66
CA VAL A 102 7.69 -1.65 -18.98
C VAL A 102 7.26 -0.35 -19.65
N PHE A 103 5.98 0.01 -19.55
CA PHE A 103 5.42 1.26 -20.06
C PHE A 103 6.05 2.47 -19.38
N THR A 104 6.18 2.47 -18.05
CA THR A 104 6.89 3.52 -17.31
C THR A 104 8.37 3.58 -17.69
N ALA A 105 9.05 2.44 -17.82
CA ALA A 105 10.48 2.39 -18.18
C ALA A 105 10.76 2.81 -19.64
N LEU A 106 9.87 2.48 -20.58
CA LEU A 106 10.00 2.83 -22.00
C LEU A 106 9.54 4.25 -22.31
N LEU A 107 8.54 4.76 -21.59
CA LEU A 107 8.17 6.18 -21.69
C LEU A 107 9.11 7.08 -20.92
N PHE A 108 9.96 6.53 -20.03
CA PHE A 108 10.92 7.31 -19.24
C PHE A 108 11.78 8.26 -20.07
N PRO A 109 12.40 7.86 -21.21
CA PRO A 109 13.17 8.76 -22.04
C PRO A 109 12.29 9.80 -22.75
N LEU A 110 11.04 9.45 -23.08
CA LEU A 110 10.10 10.34 -23.75
C LEU A 110 9.51 11.38 -22.78
N ILE A 111 9.24 10.98 -21.54
CA ILE A 111 8.70 11.85 -20.49
C ILE A 111 9.79 12.77 -19.94
N ALA A 112 10.99 12.24 -19.70
CA ALA A 112 12.10 13.01 -19.15
C ALA A 112 12.64 14.07 -20.10
N THR A 113 12.39 13.95 -21.41
CA THR A 113 12.88 14.89 -22.44
C THR A 113 11.88 15.97 -22.84
N GLN A 114 10.62 15.89 -22.40
CA GLN A 114 9.55 16.78 -22.88
C GLN A 114 9.13 17.83 -21.84
N ASP A 115 9.77 17.89 -20.66
CA ASP A 115 9.39 18.75 -19.52
C ASP A 115 7.90 18.67 -19.12
N VAL A 116 7.19 17.62 -19.55
CA VAL A 116 5.75 17.43 -19.30
C VAL A 116 5.48 17.08 -17.84
N PHE A 117 6.41 16.34 -17.21
CA PHE A 117 6.29 15.89 -15.83
C PHE A 117 7.46 16.42 -14.99
N PRO A 118 7.23 16.80 -13.72
CA PRO A 118 8.31 17.17 -12.82
C PRO A 118 9.33 16.04 -12.71
N PRO A 119 10.65 16.34 -12.75
CA PRO A 119 11.70 15.33 -12.59
C PRO A 119 11.50 14.46 -11.35
N ALA A 120 10.99 15.04 -10.27
CA ALA A 120 10.68 14.32 -9.04
C ALA A 120 9.74 13.14 -9.24
N SER A 121 8.66 13.31 -10.00
CA SER A 121 7.69 12.24 -10.26
C SER A 121 8.30 11.12 -11.10
N VAL A 122 9.16 11.47 -12.04
CA VAL A 122 9.83 10.55 -12.96
C VAL A 122 10.85 9.69 -12.22
N TYR A 123 11.76 10.30 -11.46
CA TYR A 123 12.77 9.58 -10.67
C TYR A 123 12.15 8.80 -9.52
N ALA A 124 11.14 9.34 -8.83
CA ALA A 124 10.44 8.60 -7.78
C ALA A 124 9.80 7.32 -8.33
N SER A 125 9.11 7.40 -9.47
CA SER A 125 8.48 6.23 -10.12
C SER A 125 9.48 5.14 -10.49
N LEU A 126 10.69 5.53 -10.92
CA LEU A 126 11.78 4.59 -11.23
C LEU A 126 12.33 3.90 -9.99
N LEU A 127 12.35 4.60 -8.85
CA LEU A 127 12.84 4.08 -7.57
C LEU A 127 11.79 3.26 -6.81
N SER A 128 10.49 3.44 -7.10
CA SER A 128 9.37 2.73 -6.45
C SER A 128 9.49 1.19 -6.41
N PRO A 129 10.00 0.48 -7.43
CA PRO A 129 10.20 -0.96 -7.32
C PRO A 129 11.10 -1.37 -6.14
N LEU A 130 12.10 -0.55 -5.78
CA LEU A 130 13.03 -0.84 -4.69
C LEU A 130 12.36 -0.83 -3.31
N GLY A 131 11.28 -0.06 -3.13
CA GLY A 131 10.47 -0.08 -1.91
C GLY A 131 9.36 -1.13 -1.95
N ALA A 132 8.75 -1.35 -3.12
CA ALA A 132 7.68 -2.31 -3.29
C ALA A 132 8.13 -3.77 -3.04
N ILE A 133 9.36 -4.14 -3.44
CA ILE A 133 9.92 -5.48 -3.24
C ILE A 133 10.03 -5.86 -1.75
N PRO A 134 10.75 -5.09 -0.89
CA PRO A 134 10.85 -5.44 0.53
C PRO A 134 9.49 -5.39 1.25
N ARG A 135 8.58 -4.51 0.84
CA ARG A 135 7.19 -4.54 1.31
C ARG A 135 6.49 -5.85 0.95
N TRP A 136 6.56 -6.28 -0.31
CA TRP A 136 5.97 -7.54 -0.75
C TRP A 136 6.54 -8.74 0.00
N ILE A 137 7.87 -8.79 0.17
CA ILE A 137 8.55 -9.85 0.93
C ILE A 137 8.04 -9.87 2.38
N SER A 138 8.09 -8.74 3.07
CA SER A 138 7.66 -8.67 4.47
C SER A 138 6.18 -9.03 4.64
N SER A 139 5.28 -8.49 3.82
CA SER A 139 3.86 -8.87 3.85
C SER A 139 3.62 -10.36 3.58
N THR A 140 4.37 -10.95 2.64
CA THR A 140 4.20 -12.37 2.28
C THR A 140 4.62 -13.32 3.39
N TYR A 141 5.78 -13.04 4.03
CA TYR A 141 6.35 -13.97 4.99
C TYR A 141 5.96 -13.69 6.44
N LEU A 142 5.64 -12.44 6.79
CA LEU A 142 5.43 -12.04 8.19
C LEU A 142 3.95 -11.86 8.57
N ASN A 143 3.05 -11.48 7.64
CA ASN A 143 1.65 -11.25 7.98
C ASN A 143 0.92 -12.52 8.47
N SER A 144 1.34 -13.69 8.01
CA SER A 144 0.78 -14.98 8.42
C SER A 144 1.29 -15.45 9.78
N LEU A 145 2.43 -14.92 10.27
CA LEU A 145 3.03 -15.34 11.55
C LEU A 145 2.16 -14.93 12.75
N TRP A 146 1.48 -13.80 12.65
CA TRP A 146 0.59 -13.31 13.70
C TRP A 146 -0.77 -12.89 13.09
N PRO A 147 -1.75 -13.80 13.00
CA PRO A 147 -3.03 -13.55 12.33
C PRO A 147 -3.91 -12.45 12.94
N GLN A 148 -3.60 -12.01 14.16
CA GLN A 148 -4.24 -10.90 14.88
C GLN A 148 -3.54 -9.57 14.60
N PHE A 149 -2.30 -9.59 14.09
CA PHE A 149 -1.46 -8.42 13.89
C PHE A 149 -0.60 -8.59 12.63
N PRO A 150 -0.98 -7.98 11.50
CA PRO A 150 -0.27 -8.06 10.22
C PRO A 150 1.16 -7.48 10.29
N LEU A 151 2.08 -8.34 10.75
CA LEU A 151 3.43 -7.95 11.15
C LEU A 151 4.27 -7.44 9.99
N GLY A 152 4.11 -8.00 8.80
CA GLY A 152 4.83 -7.58 7.60
C GLY A 152 4.46 -6.16 7.17
N THR A 153 3.17 -5.85 7.12
CA THR A 153 2.67 -4.50 6.84
C THR A 153 3.18 -3.49 7.88
N PHE A 154 3.12 -3.85 9.16
CA PHE A 154 3.65 -3.04 10.25
C PHE A 154 5.15 -2.76 10.11
N VAL A 155 5.96 -3.80 9.90
CA VAL A 155 7.43 -3.68 9.76
C VAL A 155 7.78 -2.83 8.54
N ALA A 156 7.10 -3.04 7.40
CA ALA A 156 7.33 -2.24 6.20
C ALA A 156 7.08 -0.75 6.45
N ASN A 157 5.96 -0.39 7.11
CA ASN A 157 5.63 0.99 7.45
C ASN A 157 6.63 1.61 8.41
N VAL A 158 7.02 0.90 9.47
CA VAL A 158 8.00 1.37 10.46
C VAL A 158 9.37 1.61 9.83
N LEU A 159 9.86 0.67 9.02
CA LEU A 159 11.16 0.80 8.36
C LEU A 159 11.18 1.94 7.34
N ALA A 160 10.11 2.11 6.57
CA ALA A 160 9.98 3.22 5.64
C ALA A 160 9.96 4.59 6.36
N VAL A 161 9.29 4.69 7.52
CA VAL A 161 9.32 5.90 8.34
C VAL A 161 10.73 6.20 8.86
N ALA A 162 11.47 5.19 9.32
CA ALA A 162 12.85 5.39 9.74
C ALA A 162 13.74 5.83 8.56
N PHE A 163 13.61 5.16 7.41
CA PHE A 163 14.32 5.48 6.17
C PHE A 163 14.10 6.93 5.73
N ASP A 164 12.83 7.36 5.67
CA ASP A 164 12.48 8.72 5.25
C ASP A 164 13.06 9.78 6.19
N GLY A 165 13.00 9.55 7.51
CA GLY A 165 13.57 10.48 8.48
C GLY A 165 15.07 10.63 8.39
N ILE A 166 15.77 9.49 8.24
CA ILE A 166 17.22 9.48 8.09
C ILE A 166 17.61 10.27 6.84
N LEU A 167 16.92 10.07 5.71
CA LEU A 167 17.22 10.82 4.49
C LEU A 167 16.88 12.31 4.60
N MET A 168 15.73 12.65 5.19
CA MET A 168 15.35 14.05 5.42
C MET A 168 16.36 14.81 6.29
N GLY A 169 17.00 14.09 7.21
CA GLY A 169 17.92 14.63 8.19
C GLY A 169 19.39 14.61 7.80
N ALA A 170 19.86 13.51 7.19
CA ALA A 170 21.25 13.36 6.79
C ALA A 170 21.59 14.10 5.49
N ALA A 171 20.59 14.37 4.64
CA ALA A 171 20.77 15.06 3.36
C ALA A 171 19.68 16.13 3.12
N PRO A 172 19.56 17.13 4.02
CA PRO A 172 18.52 18.13 3.91
C PRO A 172 18.68 18.95 2.62
N GLY A 173 17.58 19.11 1.87
CA GLY A 173 17.59 19.82 0.59
C GLY A 173 18.22 19.06 -0.58
N ASN A 174 18.74 17.85 -0.37
CA ASN A 174 19.25 17.02 -1.45
C ASN A 174 18.10 16.49 -2.32
N THR A 175 18.13 16.84 -3.60
CA THR A 175 17.06 16.50 -4.55
C THR A 175 16.93 14.99 -4.74
N PHE A 176 18.05 14.26 -4.81
CA PHE A 176 18.03 12.80 -4.97
C PHE A 176 17.47 12.10 -3.72
N ALA A 177 17.81 12.58 -2.52
CA ALA A 177 17.20 12.10 -1.28
C ALA A 177 15.67 12.28 -1.28
N GLY A 178 15.18 13.42 -1.80
CA GLY A 178 13.74 13.65 -2.01
C GLY A 178 13.08 12.66 -2.98
N TYR A 179 13.81 12.24 -4.03
CA TYR A 179 13.34 11.19 -4.95
C TYR A 179 13.30 9.82 -4.28
N CYS A 180 14.30 9.50 -3.46
CA CYS A 180 14.33 8.26 -2.68
C CYS A 180 13.19 8.19 -1.65
N ILE A 181 12.90 9.28 -0.95
CA ILE A 181 11.78 9.38 0.00
C ILE A 181 10.45 9.13 -0.74
N THR A 182 10.20 9.88 -1.82
CA THR A 182 8.95 9.79 -2.58
C THR A 182 8.79 8.41 -3.26
N GLY A 183 9.84 7.90 -3.86
CA GLY A 183 9.84 6.63 -4.60
C GLY A 183 9.95 5.42 -3.67
N ILE A 184 11.10 5.25 -3.02
CA ILE A 184 11.40 4.08 -2.18
C ILE A 184 10.56 4.10 -0.91
N GLY A 185 10.61 5.18 -0.12
CA GLY A 185 9.83 5.30 1.12
C GLY A 185 8.33 5.21 0.89
N GLY A 186 7.85 5.92 -0.14
CA GLY A 186 6.44 5.92 -0.54
C GLY A 186 5.90 4.53 -0.94
N SER A 187 6.70 3.72 -1.62
CA SER A 187 6.31 2.37 -2.09
C SER A 187 6.65 1.24 -1.12
N TRP A 188 7.59 1.47 -0.19
CA TRP A 188 7.92 0.57 0.92
C TRP A 188 6.87 0.66 2.02
N SER A 189 6.38 1.86 2.31
CA SER A 189 5.22 2.05 3.17
C SER A 189 3.91 1.80 2.41
N THR A 190 2.81 1.56 3.12
CA THR A 190 1.49 1.34 2.51
C THR A 190 0.36 1.69 3.48
N VAL A 191 -0.53 2.57 3.03
CA VAL A 191 -1.79 2.83 3.74
C VAL A 191 -2.88 1.86 3.29
N SER A 192 -2.90 1.49 2.00
CA SER A 192 -3.88 0.55 1.46
C SER A 192 -3.85 -0.81 2.13
N SER A 193 -2.66 -1.39 2.31
CA SER A 193 -2.53 -2.70 2.96
C SER A 193 -2.90 -2.57 4.44
N PHE A 194 -2.51 -1.48 5.11
CA PHE A 194 -2.91 -1.19 6.49
C PHE A 194 -4.43 -1.09 6.68
N VAL A 195 -5.13 -0.40 5.76
CA VAL A 195 -6.60 -0.32 5.75
C VAL A 195 -7.23 -1.68 5.47
N ASN A 196 -6.74 -2.39 4.44
CA ASN A 196 -7.23 -3.72 4.08
C ASN A 196 -7.06 -4.72 5.22
N ASP A 197 -5.91 -4.70 5.89
CA ASP A 197 -5.58 -5.50 7.06
C ASP A 197 -6.54 -5.21 8.22
N THR A 198 -6.78 -3.93 8.50
CA THR A 198 -7.76 -3.49 9.51
C THR A 198 -9.16 -4.00 9.18
N PHE A 199 -9.60 -3.86 7.93
CA PHE A 199 -10.90 -4.32 7.50
C PHE A 199 -11.03 -5.84 7.59
N ASN A 200 -9.99 -6.57 7.19
CA ASN A 200 -9.97 -8.04 7.28
C ASN A 200 -10.01 -8.51 8.74
N LEU A 201 -9.28 -7.86 9.65
CA LEU A 201 -9.37 -8.13 11.08
C LEU A 201 -10.76 -7.81 11.64
N TYR A 202 -11.38 -6.72 11.19
CA TYR A 202 -12.72 -6.30 11.62
C TYR A 202 -13.82 -7.23 11.13
N ARG A 203 -13.73 -7.70 9.88
CA ARG A 203 -14.70 -8.60 9.25
C ARG A 203 -14.50 -10.07 9.63
N LYS A 204 -13.35 -10.42 10.20
CA LYS A 204 -13.07 -11.79 10.62
C LYS A 204 -14.15 -12.23 11.60
N HIS A 205 -15.00 -13.16 11.19
CA HIS A 205 -15.84 -13.90 12.12
C HIS A 205 -14.90 -14.77 12.92
N TRP A 206 -14.57 -14.33 14.12
CA TRP A 206 -13.90 -15.16 15.10
C TRP A 206 -14.94 -16.16 15.58
N GLU A 207 -15.03 -17.27 14.87
CA GLU A 207 -15.96 -18.36 15.14
C GLU A 207 -15.85 -18.77 16.63
N GLY A 208 -17.00 -18.80 17.31
CA GLY A 208 -17.23 -19.64 18.49
C GLY A 208 -16.73 -19.20 19.87
N GLU A 209 -15.60 -18.50 20.04
CA GLU A 209 -14.95 -18.48 21.39
C GLU A 209 -14.72 -17.10 22.05
N TYR A 210 -14.91 -15.98 21.34
CA TYR A 210 -14.57 -14.66 21.87
C TYR A 210 -15.71 -13.65 21.75
N SER A 211 -15.96 -12.92 22.85
CA SER A 211 -16.84 -11.76 22.86
C SER A 211 -16.42 -10.73 21.79
N VAL A 212 -17.39 -10.07 21.17
CA VAL A 212 -17.20 -8.99 20.18
C VAL A 212 -16.16 -7.95 20.67
N ALA A 213 -16.08 -7.71 21.97
CA ALA A 213 -15.11 -6.79 22.56
C ALA A 213 -13.65 -7.29 22.42
N LYS A 214 -13.38 -8.59 22.64
CA LYS A 214 -12.04 -9.19 22.48
C LYS A 214 -11.60 -9.25 21.01
N ASN A 215 -12.55 -9.40 20.10
CA ASN A 215 -12.26 -9.42 18.66
C ASN A 215 -11.91 -8.01 18.13
N LYS A 216 -12.64 -7.00 18.61
CA LYS A 216 -12.37 -5.59 18.26
C LYS A 216 -11.11 -5.05 18.92
N PHE A 217 -10.69 -5.59 20.07
CA PHE A 217 -9.44 -5.22 20.72
C PHE A 217 -8.25 -5.31 19.75
N TRP A 218 -8.09 -6.43 19.04
CA TRP A 218 -6.97 -6.61 18.11
C TRP A 218 -6.97 -5.62 16.93
N VAL A 219 -8.16 -5.23 16.47
CA VAL A 219 -8.30 -4.20 15.42
C VAL A 219 -7.78 -2.86 15.94
N TYR A 220 -8.29 -2.40 17.08
CA TYR A 220 -7.86 -1.12 17.66
C TYR A 220 -6.40 -1.15 18.09
N TRP A 221 -5.93 -2.29 18.62
CA TRP A 221 -4.53 -2.50 18.97
C TRP A 221 -3.62 -2.38 17.74
N TYR A 222 -3.94 -3.04 16.64
CA TYR A 222 -3.17 -2.92 15.40
C TYR A 222 -3.14 -1.47 14.89
N LEU A 223 -4.28 -0.78 14.89
CA LEU A 223 -4.39 0.62 14.48
C LEU A 223 -3.50 1.53 15.35
N THR A 224 -3.66 1.46 16.67
CA THR A 224 -2.97 2.38 17.60
C THR A 224 -1.47 2.09 17.68
N VAL A 225 -1.07 0.82 17.69
CA VAL A 225 0.35 0.45 17.73
C VAL A 225 1.05 0.81 16.44
N SER A 226 0.44 0.53 15.28
CA SER A 226 1.06 0.85 13.98
C SER A 226 1.30 2.35 13.83
N VAL A 227 0.28 3.17 14.11
CA VAL A 227 0.42 4.62 13.98
C VAL A 227 1.27 5.21 15.12
N GLY A 228 1.05 4.78 16.36
CA GLY A 228 1.76 5.29 17.54
C GLY A 228 3.25 5.01 17.50
N ILE A 229 3.67 3.79 17.14
CA ILE A 229 5.10 3.46 17.01
C ILE A 229 5.71 4.22 15.83
N SER A 230 5.03 4.32 14.69
CA SER A 230 5.53 5.11 13.55
C SER A 230 5.71 6.59 13.90
N LEU A 231 4.77 7.20 14.62
CA LEU A 231 4.91 8.57 15.12
C LEU A 231 6.10 8.71 16.07
N ALA A 232 6.26 7.78 17.01
CA ALA A 232 7.39 7.80 17.95
C ALA A 232 8.74 7.69 17.22
N ILE A 233 8.86 6.78 16.26
CA ILE A 233 10.07 6.61 15.45
C ILE A 233 10.34 7.86 14.62
N ALA A 234 9.34 8.40 13.94
CA ALA A 234 9.48 9.64 13.18
C ALA A 234 9.95 10.80 14.07
N ALA A 235 9.38 10.94 15.28
CA ALA A 235 9.79 11.97 16.23
C ALA A 235 11.23 11.78 16.72
N ILE A 236 11.63 10.55 17.07
CA ILE A 236 12.99 10.21 17.50
C ILE A 236 13.98 10.52 16.39
N VAL A 237 13.74 10.01 15.18
CA VAL A 237 14.64 10.22 14.03
C VAL A 237 14.73 11.71 13.72
N HIS A 238 13.60 12.43 13.67
CA HIS A 238 13.59 13.87 13.44
C HIS A 238 14.38 14.64 14.51
N ALA A 239 14.31 14.23 15.78
CA ALA A 239 15.09 14.85 16.85
C ALA A 239 16.59 14.55 16.73
N CYS A 240 16.96 13.34 16.30
CA CYS A 240 18.37 12.94 16.13
C CYS A 240 19.04 13.55 14.90
N THR A 241 18.27 14.05 13.93
CA THR A 241 18.79 14.59 12.67
C THR A 241 18.59 16.09 12.51
N LYS A 242 18.22 16.80 13.59
CA LYS A 242 18.31 18.26 13.68
C LYS A 242 19.73 18.67 14.06
#